data_AF-A0A356P551-F1
#
_entry.id   AF-A0A356P551-F1
#
_cell.length_a   1.000
_cell.length_b   1.000
_cell.length_c   1.000
_cell.angle_alpha   90.00
_cell.angle_beta   90.00
_cell.angle_gamma   90.00
#
_symmetry.space_group_name_H-M   'P 1'
#
loop_
_entity.id
_entity.type
_entity.pdbx_description
1 polymer ?
#
loop_
_entity_poly.entity_id
_entity_poly.type
_entity_poly.pdbx_seq_one_letter_code
_entity_poly.pdbx_strand_id
1 'polypeptide(L)'
;GKVFNLLTHKIFEEGFWLALRSPVQKFWGKEFGKKPDEFSCPFSQQKTAKLPTIISCSNYVFPRPADWSEHIHCDGYWFLEEQEEFRASSDLLNFLKSGKPPVYVGFGSIGDKDQAARTTEIVMAALKQSGQRGILATGWSGMSKPDHIPEDIFILESAPHSWLFPQMAAVVHHFKSIHCRVNPSSRC
;
A
#
# COMPACT_ATOMS: atom_id res chain seq x y z
N GLY A 1 13.39 16.06 11.38
CA GLY A 1 13.55 17.53 11.22
C GLY A 1 14.10 17.83 9.83
N LYS A 2 13.86 19.03 9.27
CA LYS A 2 14.14 19.36 7.86
C LYS A 2 15.55 18.99 7.38
N VAL A 3 16.58 19.30 8.18
CA VAL A 3 17.99 18.99 7.87
C VAL A 3 18.24 17.48 7.80
N PHE A 4 17.69 16.73 8.75
CA PHE A 4 17.81 15.27 8.77
C PHE A 4 17.15 14.66 7.52
N ASN A 5 15.94 15.09 7.16
CA ASN A 5 15.25 14.61 5.98
C ASN A 5 16.04 14.91 4.69
N LEU A 6 16.57 16.13 4.55
CA LEU A 6 17.39 16.49 3.40
C LEU A 6 18.65 15.62 3.30
N LEU A 7 19.30 15.37 4.43
CA LEU A 7 20.48 14.54 4.51
C LEU A 7 20.17 13.08 4.15
N THR A 8 19.07 12.51 4.66
CA THR A 8 18.68 11.14 4.33
C THR A 8 18.37 10.98 2.85
N HIS A 9 17.70 11.96 2.23
CA HIS A 9 17.46 11.97 0.78
C HIS A 9 18.78 11.99 0.00
N LYS A 10 19.70 12.89 0.35
CA LYS A 10 20.99 12.99 -0.35
C LYS A 10 21.84 11.73 -0.21
N ILE A 11 21.91 11.16 1.00
CA ILE A 11 22.65 9.92 1.26
C ILE A 11 22.05 8.77 0.43
N PHE A 12 20.72 8.66 0.39
CA PHE A 12 20.05 7.64 -0.41
C PHE A 12 20.31 7.83 -1.91
N GLU A 13 20.13 9.04 -2.46
CA GLU A 13 20.35 9.35 -3.87
C GLU A 13 21.77 8.99 -4.32
N GLU A 14 22.79 9.44 -3.59
CA GLU A 14 24.20 9.18 -3.91
C GLU A 14 24.58 7.71 -3.71
N GLY A 15 24.15 7.10 -2.59
CA GLY A 15 24.45 5.70 -2.29
C GLY A 15 23.81 4.74 -3.28
N PHE A 16 22.54 4.97 -3.65
CA PHE A 16 21.82 4.18 -4.63
C PHE A 16 22.44 4.31 -6.02
N TRP A 17 22.82 5.53 -6.43
CA TRP A 17 23.50 5.75 -7.69
C TRP A 17 24.88 5.07 -7.73
N LEU A 18 25.67 5.19 -6.66
CA LEU A 18 26.99 4.55 -6.58
C LEU A 18 26.89 3.02 -6.75
N ALA A 19 25.89 2.39 -6.14
CA ALA A 19 25.66 0.96 -6.24
C ALA A 19 25.25 0.53 -7.65
N LEU A 20 24.43 1.32 -8.35
CA LEU A 20 23.85 0.94 -9.64
C LEU A 20 24.59 1.45 -10.87
N ARG A 21 25.44 2.48 -10.73
CA ARG A 21 26.12 3.14 -11.85
C ARG A 21 26.84 2.15 -12.75
N SER A 22 27.62 1.24 -12.17
CA SER A 22 28.45 0.28 -12.93
C SER A 22 27.60 -0.75 -13.69
N PRO A 23 26.61 -1.45 -13.07
CA PRO A 23 25.66 -2.29 -13.81
C PRO A 23 24.93 -1.55 -14.93
N VAL A 24 24.42 -0.34 -14.66
CA VAL A 24 23.69 0.47 -15.66
C VAL A 24 24.62 0.84 -16.81
N GLN A 25 25.85 1.28 -16.53
CA GLN A 25 26.83 1.61 -17.56
C GLN A 25 27.16 0.40 -18.46
N LYS A 26 27.33 -0.78 -17.87
CA LYS A 26 27.57 -2.02 -18.61
C LYS A 26 26.38 -2.38 -19.50
N PHE A 27 25.16 -2.23 -18.99
CA PHE A 27 23.94 -2.41 -19.78
C PHE A 27 23.92 -1.50 -21.01
N TRP A 28 24.18 -0.20 -20.83
CA TRP A 28 24.21 0.75 -21.96
C TRP A 28 25.29 0.41 -23.00
N GLY A 29 26.50 0.05 -22.56
CA GLY A 29 27.56 -0.37 -23.46
C GLY A 29 27.22 -1.64 -24.23
N LYS A 30 26.54 -2.60 -23.60
CA LYS A 30 26.13 -3.86 -24.24
C LYS A 30 24.99 -3.67 -25.24
N GLU A 31 23.93 -2.95 -24.86
CA GLU A 31 22.72 -2.83 -25.69
C GLU A 31 22.83 -1.74 -26.76
N PHE A 32 23.55 -0.65 -26.47
CA PHE A 32 23.57 0.54 -27.34
C PHE A 32 24.99 0.91 -27.83
N GLY A 33 26.02 0.16 -27.45
CA GLY A 33 27.42 0.38 -27.87
C GLY A 33 28.09 1.63 -27.29
N LYS A 34 27.33 2.51 -26.64
CA LYS A 34 27.81 3.73 -26.00
C LYS A 34 26.97 4.10 -24.79
N LYS A 35 27.58 4.86 -23.87
CA LYS A 35 26.84 5.51 -22.77
C LYS A 35 26.08 6.74 -23.31
N PRO A 36 24.98 7.15 -22.65
CA PRO A 36 24.38 8.46 -22.87
C PRO A 36 25.42 9.59 -22.71
N ASP A 37 25.26 10.66 -23.49
CA ASP A 37 26.18 11.80 -23.47
C ASP A 37 26.26 12.41 -22.05
N GLU A 38 25.10 12.56 -21.39
CA GLU A 38 24.96 13.05 -20.00
C GLU A 38 24.77 11.91 -18.97
N PHE A 39 25.58 10.86 -19.03
CA PHE A 39 25.51 9.74 -18.07
C PHE A 39 25.89 10.17 -16.64
N SER A 40 24.89 10.55 -15.86
CA SER A 40 25.01 11.11 -14.51
C SER A 40 23.90 10.56 -13.59
N CYS A 41 23.92 10.96 -12.32
CA CYS A 41 22.92 10.53 -11.34
C CYS A 41 21.51 10.98 -11.79
N PRO A 42 20.54 10.07 -12.00
CA PRO A 42 19.23 10.46 -12.51
C PRO A 42 18.42 11.29 -11.50
N PHE A 43 18.68 11.16 -10.20
CA PHE A 43 17.97 11.91 -9.16
C PHE A 43 18.22 13.41 -9.20
N SER A 44 19.41 13.85 -9.64
CA SER A 44 19.69 15.27 -9.83
C SER A 44 18.96 15.84 -11.05
N GLN A 45 18.75 15.02 -12.09
CA GLN A 45 18.02 15.41 -13.29
C GLN A 45 16.51 15.61 -13.01
N GLN A 46 15.93 14.85 -12.08
CA GLN A 46 14.54 15.02 -11.63
C GLN A 46 14.26 16.39 -11.01
N LYS A 47 15.29 17.07 -10.50
CA LYS A 47 15.18 18.42 -9.92
C LYS A 47 15.11 19.51 -11.00
N THR A 48 15.33 19.16 -12.27
CA THR A 48 15.23 20.10 -13.39
C THR A 48 13.80 20.17 -13.90
N ALA A 49 13.34 21.37 -14.25
CA ALA A 49 12.01 21.60 -14.81
C ALA A 49 11.76 20.90 -16.17
N LYS A 50 12.78 20.27 -16.75
CA LYS A 50 12.70 19.55 -18.03
C LYS A 50 11.97 18.21 -17.93
N LEU A 51 11.84 17.65 -16.73
CA LEU A 51 11.24 16.34 -16.50
C LEU A 51 10.03 16.48 -15.57
N PRO A 52 8.79 16.47 -16.09
CA PRO A 52 7.61 16.48 -15.22
C PRO A 52 7.61 15.23 -14.35
N THR A 53 7.41 15.42 -13.04
CA THR A 53 7.36 14.32 -12.07
C THR A 53 5.95 14.24 -11.52
N ILE A 54 5.33 13.05 -11.58
CA ILE A 54 3.97 12.86 -11.08
C ILE A 54 4.01 11.90 -9.89
N ILE A 55 3.43 12.32 -8.79
CA ILE A 55 3.33 11.56 -7.53
C ILE A 55 1.85 11.27 -7.29
N SER A 56 1.48 10.00 -7.37
CA SER A 56 0.10 9.54 -7.17
C SER A 56 -0.21 9.36 -5.67
N CYS A 57 -0.25 10.47 -4.95
CA CYS A 57 -0.54 10.50 -3.52
C CYS A 57 -1.52 11.63 -3.16
N SER A 58 -2.36 11.40 -2.16
CA SER A 58 -3.30 12.41 -1.67
C SER A 58 -2.64 13.41 -0.73
N ASN A 59 -2.84 14.69 -0.98
CA ASN A 59 -2.38 15.79 -0.11
C ASN A 59 -3.09 15.81 1.25
N TYR A 60 -4.20 15.08 1.41
CA TYR A 60 -4.84 14.87 2.72
C TYR A 60 -4.07 13.89 3.60
N VAL A 61 -3.31 12.97 3.01
CA VAL A 61 -2.49 11.98 3.75
C VAL A 61 -1.06 12.51 3.89
N PHE A 62 -0.49 13.02 2.80
CA PHE A 62 0.84 13.61 2.78
C PHE A 62 0.77 15.00 2.17
N PRO A 63 0.77 16.06 2.99
CA PRO A 63 0.78 17.43 2.49
C PRO A 63 1.96 17.63 1.55
N ARG A 64 1.69 18.26 0.40
CA ARG A 64 2.73 18.64 -0.55
C ARG A 64 3.82 19.46 0.16
N PRO A 65 5.09 19.03 0.12
CA PRO A 65 6.20 19.82 0.65
C PRO A 65 6.33 21.18 -0.05
N ALA A 66 6.55 22.23 0.72
CA ALA A 66 6.67 23.61 0.20
C ALA A 66 7.94 23.84 -0.64
N ASP A 67 8.92 22.95 -0.55
CA ASP A 67 10.17 22.98 -1.31
C ASP A 67 10.11 22.20 -2.64
N TRP A 68 8.93 21.65 -3.01
CA TRP A 68 8.73 21.06 -4.32
C TRP A 68 8.44 22.11 -5.40
N SER A 69 9.21 22.06 -6.47
CA SER A 69 9.04 22.88 -7.66
C SER A 69 7.74 22.60 -8.41
N GLU A 70 7.31 23.56 -9.23
CA GLU A 70 6.03 23.51 -9.96
C GLU A 70 5.89 22.32 -10.92
N HIS A 71 7.00 21.80 -11.45
CA HIS A 71 7.01 20.64 -12.36
C HIS A 71 6.78 19.29 -11.66
N ILE A 72 6.71 19.28 -10.33
CA ILE A 72 6.34 18.11 -9.54
C ILE A 72 4.83 18.21 -9.28
N HIS A 73 4.04 17.26 -9.78
CA HIS A 73 2.58 17.21 -9.64
C HIS A 73 2.20 16.15 -8.60
N CYS A 74 1.34 16.48 -7.66
CA CYS A 74 0.90 15.58 -6.58
C CYS A 74 -0.54 15.91 -6.24
N ASP A 75 -1.46 15.38 -7.05
CA ASP A 75 -2.84 15.85 -7.10
C ASP A 75 -3.86 14.80 -6.62
N GLY A 76 -3.38 13.69 -6.04
CA GLY A 76 -4.24 12.64 -5.52
C GLY A 76 -3.80 11.23 -5.89
N TYR A 77 -4.54 10.26 -5.37
CA TYR A 77 -4.38 8.87 -5.76
C TYR A 77 -4.99 8.62 -7.14
N TRP A 78 -4.40 7.69 -7.86
CA TRP A 78 -5.01 7.13 -9.07
C TRP A 78 -5.81 5.90 -8.68
N PHE A 79 -7.12 5.98 -8.86
CA PHE A 79 -8.01 4.85 -8.69
C PHE A 79 -8.25 4.23 -10.05
N LEU A 80 -8.12 2.91 -10.13
CA LEU A 80 -8.62 2.17 -11.27
C LEU A 80 -10.14 2.14 -11.19
N GLU A 81 -10.81 2.41 -12.31
CA GLU A 81 -12.23 2.11 -12.44
C GLU A 81 -12.37 0.60 -12.48
N GLU A 82 -13.04 0.05 -11.47
CA GLU A 82 -13.36 -1.38 -11.43
C GLU A 82 -14.45 -1.64 -12.47
N GLN A 83 -14.11 -2.36 -13.53
CA GLN A 83 -14.97 -2.53 -14.72
C GLN A 83 -16.11 -3.55 -14.53
N GLU A 84 -16.11 -4.33 -13.45
CA GLU A 84 -17.09 -5.39 -13.21
C GLU A 84 -17.88 -5.17 -11.92
N GLU A 85 -19.20 -5.42 -11.98
CA GLU A 85 -20.03 -5.55 -10.80
C GLU A 85 -19.54 -6.74 -9.96
N PHE A 86 -18.75 -6.45 -8.93
CA PHE A 86 -18.31 -7.48 -8.00
C PHE A 86 -19.50 -8.18 -7.35
N ARG A 87 -19.60 -9.49 -7.55
CA ARG A 87 -20.62 -10.34 -6.94
C ARG A 87 -20.04 -11.05 -5.72
N ALA A 88 -20.35 -10.52 -4.54
CA ALA A 88 -20.01 -11.17 -3.27
C ALA A 88 -20.73 -12.52 -3.12
N SER A 89 -20.07 -13.47 -2.46
CA SER A 89 -20.69 -14.76 -2.10
C SER A 89 -21.84 -14.55 -1.10
N SER A 90 -22.81 -15.47 -1.11
CA SER A 90 -23.91 -15.50 -0.15
C SER A 90 -23.40 -15.48 1.29
N ASP A 91 -22.31 -16.20 1.56
CA ASP A 91 -21.77 -16.36 2.91
C ASP A 91 -21.18 -15.05 3.43
N LEU A 92 -20.45 -14.31 2.58
CA LEU A 92 -19.93 -12.99 2.93
C LEU A 92 -21.09 -12.01 3.18
N LEU A 93 -22.11 -12.00 2.33
CA LEU A 93 -23.28 -11.14 2.50
C LEU A 93 -24.05 -11.47 3.78
N ASN A 94 -24.21 -12.76 4.11
CA ASN A 94 -24.89 -13.19 5.33
C ASN A 94 -24.09 -12.79 6.58
N PHE A 95 -22.76 -12.96 6.57
CA PHE A 95 -21.89 -12.53 7.66
C PHE A 95 -21.96 -11.01 7.90
N LEU A 96 -21.93 -10.22 6.82
CA LEU A 96 -22.04 -8.77 6.90
C LEU A 96 -23.39 -8.35 7.53
N LYS A 97 -24.49 -9.02 7.16
CA LYS A 97 -25.85 -8.72 7.64
C LYS A 97 -26.16 -9.26 9.04
N SER A 98 -25.42 -10.25 9.55
CA SER A 98 -25.76 -10.94 10.80
C SER A 98 -25.47 -10.14 12.07
N GLY A 99 -24.92 -8.92 11.98
CA GLY A 99 -24.58 -8.12 13.16
C GLY A 99 -23.93 -6.78 12.84
N LYS A 100 -23.20 -6.23 13.81
CA LYS A 100 -22.52 -4.93 13.71
C LYS A 100 -21.36 -4.96 12.70
N PRO A 101 -21.08 -3.88 11.95
CA PRO A 101 -19.99 -3.84 10.96
C PRO A 101 -18.67 -4.45 11.49
N PRO A 102 -18.05 -5.43 10.79
CA PRO A 102 -16.85 -6.11 11.27
C PRO A 102 -15.58 -5.27 11.06
N VAL A 103 -14.48 -5.68 11.67
CA VAL A 103 -13.14 -5.15 11.44
C VAL A 103 -12.44 -5.97 10.35
N TYR A 104 -11.96 -5.33 9.30
CA TYR A 104 -11.11 -5.99 8.30
C TYR A 104 -9.67 -6.06 8.81
N VAL A 105 -9.00 -7.20 8.63
CA VAL A 105 -7.57 -7.36 8.88
C VAL A 105 -6.90 -8.03 7.68
N GLY A 106 -5.88 -7.39 7.11
CA GLY A 106 -5.17 -7.90 5.93
C GLY A 106 -3.75 -7.36 5.77
N PHE A 107 -2.76 -8.24 5.90
CA PHE A 107 -1.33 -7.87 5.76
C PHE A 107 -0.77 -8.10 4.35
N GLY A 108 -1.61 -8.53 3.40
CA GLY A 108 -1.19 -8.74 2.03
C GLY A 108 -0.02 -9.71 1.93
N SER A 109 0.87 -9.47 0.97
CA SER A 109 2.08 -10.28 0.76
C SER A 109 3.20 -9.96 1.74
N ILE A 110 3.02 -8.97 2.64
CA ILE A 110 4.02 -8.59 3.63
C ILE A 110 3.79 -9.45 4.87
N GLY A 111 4.58 -10.52 4.99
CA GLY A 111 4.59 -11.37 6.16
C GLY A 111 5.57 -12.52 6.01
N ASP A 112 5.88 -13.13 7.14
CA ASP A 112 6.67 -14.35 7.22
C ASP A 112 5.71 -15.55 7.19
N LYS A 113 5.86 -16.41 6.17
CA LYS A 113 5.03 -17.61 6.01
C LYS A 113 5.13 -18.52 7.23
N ASP A 114 6.31 -18.58 7.86
CA ASP A 114 6.55 -19.44 9.02
C ASP A 114 5.84 -18.90 10.27
N GLN A 115 5.47 -17.62 10.29
CA GLN A 115 4.74 -16.95 11.37
C GLN A 115 3.27 -16.66 11.03
N ALA A 116 2.78 -17.10 9.87
CA ALA A 116 1.45 -16.76 9.39
C ALA A 116 0.34 -17.29 10.33
N ALA A 117 0.50 -18.51 10.86
CA ALA A 117 -0.44 -19.08 11.83
C ALA A 117 -0.49 -18.30 13.14
N ARG A 118 0.69 -17.98 13.69
CA ARG A 118 0.81 -17.16 14.91
C ARG A 118 0.20 -15.78 14.72
N THR A 119 0.39 -15.17 13.56
CA THR A 119 -0.22 -13.87 13.22
C THR A 119 -1.74 -13.97 13.23
N THR A 120 -2.30 -15.00 12.60
CA THR A 120 -3.76 -15.24 12.61
C THR A 120 -4.29 -15.41 14.03
N GLU A 121 -3.62 -16.20 14.87
CA GLU A 121 -4.01 -16.42 16.27
C GLU A 121 -4.03 -15.12 17.08
N ILE A 122 -2.99 -14.28 16.95
CA ILE A 122 -2.91 -12.98 17.64
C ILE A 122 -4.05 -12.08 17.21
N VAL A 123 -4.35 -12.02 15.89
CA VAL A 123 -5.45 -11.22 15.36
C VAL A 123 -6.79 -11.70 15.89
N MET A 124 -7.05 -13.01 15.89
CA MET A 124 -8.28 -13.59 16.42
C MET A 124 -8.43 -13.32 17.92
N ALA A 125 -7.34 -13.46 18.69
CA ALA A 125 -7.33 -13.15 20.12
C ALA A 125 -7.61 -11.67 20.39
N ALA A 126 -7.08 -10.76 19.57
CA ALA A 126 -7.33 -9.33 19.69
C ALA A 126 -8.79 -8.98 19.38
N LEU A 127 -9.35 -9.54 18.30
CA LEU A 127 -10.76 -9.36 17.93
C LEU A 127 -11.69 -9.83 19.05
N LYS A 128 -11.43 -11.04 19.59
CA LYS A 128 -12.17 -11.59 20.74
C LYS A 128 -12.09 -10.69 21.97
N GLN A 129 -10.89 -10.20 22.33
CA GLN A 129 -10.72 -9.29 23.46
C GLN A 129 -11.44 -7.96 23.27
N SER A 130 -11.52 -7.46 22.04
CA SER A 130 -12.24 -6.24 21.71
C SER A 130 -13.76 -6.43 21.57
N GLY A 131 -14.26 -7.66 21.58
CA GLY A 131 -15.68 -7.98 21.33
C GLY A 131 -16.13 -7.67 19.89
N GLN A 132 -15.19 -7.62 18.95
CA GLN A 132 -15.45 -7.26 17.56
C GLN A 132 -15.50 -8.49 16.66
N ARG A 133 -16.41 -8.46 15.70
CA ARG A 133 -16.43 -9.40 14.57
C ARG A 133 -15.33 -9.02 13.58
N GLY A 134 -14.76 -9.99 12.87
CA GLY A 134 -13.62 -9.76 11.99
C GLY A 134 -13.74 -10.42 10.62
N ILE A 135 -13.18 -9.76 9.61
CA ILE A 135 -12.89 -10.35 8.30
C ILE A 135 -11.37 -10.46 8.17
N LEU A 136 -10.86 -11.68 8.03
CA LEU A 136 -9.43 -11.94 7.87
C LEU A 136 -9.11 -12.22 6.41
N ALA A 137 -8.32 -11.35 5.79
CA ALA A 137 -7.85 -11.53 4.43
C ALA A 137 -6.59 -12.41 4.41
N THR A 138 -6.76 -13.72 4.22
CA THR A 138 -5.67 -14.73 4.23
C THR A 138 -5.14 -15.08 2.84
N GLY A 139 -5.67 -14.48 1.77
CA GLY A 139 -5.30 -14.81 0.38
C GLY A 139 -3.87 -14.41 -0.03
N TRP A 140 -3.15 -13.72 0.86
CA TRP A 140 -1.79 -13.26 0.64
C TRP A 140 -0.98 -13.62 1.89
N SER A 141 0.23 -14.12 1.72
CA SER A 141 1.05 -14.90 2.68
C SER A 141 1.25 -14.35 4.12
N GLY A 142 0.71 -13.19 4.48
CA GLY A 142 0.79 -12.62 5.81
C GLY A 142 -0.06 -13.29 6.89
N MET A 143 -1.05 -14.12 6.52
CA MET A 143 -1.87 -14.90 7.46
C MET A 143 -2.25 -16.25 6.85
N SER A 144 -2.40 -17.28 7.69
CA SER A 144 -2.90 -18.59 7.27
C SER A 144 -4.34 -18.80 7.72
N LYS A 145 -5.06 -19.65 6.98
CA LYS A 145 -6.39 -20.11 7.39
C LYS A 145 -6.26 -20.94 8.69
N PRO A 146 -6.99 -20.60 9.77
CA PRO A 146 -6.95 -21.38 11.00
C PRO A 146 -7.79 -22.66 10.86
N ASP A 147 -7.47 -23.68 11.65
CA ASP A 147 -8.22 -24.95 11.66
C ASP A 147 -9.63 -24.79 12.22
N HIS A 148 -9.80 -23.89 13.20
CA HIS A 148 -11.08 -23.55 13.80
C HIS A 148 -11.41 -22.07 13.58
N ILE A 149 -12.56 -21.80 12.97
CA ILE A 149 -13.05 -20.46 12.67
C ILE A 149 -14.27 -20.17 13.55
N PRO A 150 -14.17 -19.23 14.51
CA PRO A 150 -15.31 -18.78 15.31
C PRO A 150 -16.40 -18.12 14.46
N GLU A 151 -17.65 -18.12 14.91
CA GLU A 151 -18.79 -17.53 14.19
C GLU A 151 -18.64 -16.02 13.91
N ASP A 152 -17.90 -15.31 14.77
CA ASP A 152 -17.60 -13.88 14.63
C ASP A 152 -16.47 -13.58 13.65
N ILE A 153 -15.87 -14.61 13.00
CA ILE A 153 -14.76 -14.47 12.07
C ILE A 153 -15.16 -15.01 10.69
N PHE A 154 -14.92 -14.19 9.67
CA PHE A 154 -15.04 -14.60 8.27
C PHE A 154 -13.67 -14.62 7.60
N ILE A 155 -13.33 -15.71 6.93
CA ILE A 155 -12.09 -15.81 6.15
C ILE A 155 -12.36 -15.37 4.72
N LEU A 156 -11.63 -14.37 4.27
CA LEU A 156 -11.75 -13.79 2.94
C LEU A 156 -10.49 -14.07 2.13
N GLU A 157 -10.64 -14.66 0.95
CA GLU A 157 -9.52 -14.81 0.02
C GLU A 157 -9.22 -13.49 -0.70
N SER A 158 -10.23 -12.90 -1.33
CA SER A 158 -10.15 -11.57 -1.94
C SER A 158 -11.53 -10.95 -2.13
N ALA A 159 -11.58 -9.62 -2.09
CA ALA A 159 -12.71 -8.82 -2.55
C ALA A 159 -12.18 -7.41 -2.90
N PRO A 160 -12.81 -6.67 -3.81
CA PRO A 160 -12.44 -5.28 -4.05
C PRO A 160 -12.59 -4.44 -2.79
N HIS A 161 -11.52 -3.77 -2.41
CA HIS A 161 -11.50 -2.93 -1.21
C HIS A 161 -12.44 -1.72 -1.34
N SER A 162 -12.68 -1.23 -2.56
CA SER A 162 -13.65 -0.16 -2.84
C SER A 162 -15.07 -0.55 -2.43
N TRP A 163 -15.44 -1.83 -2.59
CA TRP A 163 -16.72 -2.40 -2.22
C TRP A 163 -16.76 -2.81 -0.74
N LEU A 164 -15.68 -3.43 -0.25
CA LEU A 164 -15.65 -4.01 1.09
C LEU A 164 -15.48 -2.97 2.20
N PHE A 165 -14.53 -2.03 2.06
CA PHE A 165 -14.15 -1.12 3.15
C PHE A 165 -15.29 -0.21 3.65
N PRO A 166 -16.19 0.32 2.79
CA PRO A 166 -17.35 1.09 3.27
C PRO A 166 -18.29 0.32 4.21
N GLN A 167 -18.21 -1.02 4.25
CA GLN A 167 -19.05 -1.88 5.07
C GLN A 167 -18.38 -2.28 6.39
N MET A 168 -17.14 -1.83 6.64
CA MET A 168 -16.34 -2.18 7.83
C MET A 168 -16.46 -1.12 8.93
N ALA A 169 -16.32 -1.53 10.18
CA ALA A 169 -16.14 -0.61 11.31
C ALA A 169 -14.72 -0.01 11.33
N ALA A 170 -13.72 -0.80 10.97
CA ALA A 170 -12.32 -0.40 10.89
C ALA A 170 -11.53 -1.31 9.94
N VAL A 171 -10.38 -0.82 9.47
CA VAL A 171 -9.48 -1.54 8.56
C VAL A 171 -8.08 -1.56 9.16
N VAL A 172 -7.55 -2.76 9.39
CA VAL A 172 -6.16 -3.00 9.80
C VAL A 172 -5.42 -3.60 8.63
N HIS A 173 -4.44 -2.87 8.10
CA HIS A 173 -3.66 -3.32 6.96
C HIS A 173 -2.23 -2.78 6.99
N HIS A 174 -1.34 -3.41 6.25
CA HIS A 174 0.08 -3.10 6.17
C HIS A 174 0.44 -1.82 5.36
N PHE A 175 -0.53 -0.92 5.13
CA PHE A 175 -0.35 0.37 4.45
C PHE A 175 0.52 0.34 3.17
N LYS A 176 -0.02 -0.20 2.07
CA LYS A 176 0.46 0.13 0.72
C LYS A 176 -0.29 1.36 0.21
N SER A 177 0.46 2.33 -0.34
CA SER A 177 -0.03 3.65 -0.81
C SER A 177 -1.34 3.61 -1.61
N ILE A 178 -1.61 2.52 -2.33
CA ILE A 178 -2.79 2.36 -3.19
C ILE A 178 -4.15 2.23 -2.47
N HIS A 179 -4.19 2.11 -1.13
CA HIS A 179 -5.42 1.77 -0.40
C HIS A 179 -6.14 2.93 0.31
N CYS A 180 -5.60 4.15 0.29
CA CYS A 180 -6.17 5.27 1.03
C CYS A 180 -7.20 6.05 0.18
N ARG A 181 -8.47 5.65 0.22
CA ARG A 181 -9.56 6.51 -0.27
C ARG A 181 -10.09 7.37 0.88
N VAL A 182 -9.79 8.66 0.84
CA VAL A 182 -10.40 9.64 1.76
C VAL A 182 -11.81 9.93 1.25
N ASN A 183 -12.83 9.54 2.00
CA ASN A 183 -14.21 9.91 1.69
C ASN A 183 -14.49 11.30 2.28
N PRO A 184 -14.80 12.34 1.48
CA PRO A 184 -15.03 13.68 2.00
C PRO A 184 -16.28 13.79 2.91
N SER A 185 -17.15 12.78 2.93
CA SER A 185 -18.40 12.78 3.71
C SER A 185 -18.28 12.25 5.13
N SER A 186 -17.17 11.60 5.50
CA SER A 186 -16.92 11.18 6.89
C SER A 186 -16.19 12.31 7.63
N ARG A 187 -16.96 13.20 8.28
CA ARG A 187 -16.42 14.11 9.30
C ARG A 187 -15.95 13.28 10.50
N CYS A 188 -14.75 13.60 11.01
CA CYS A 188 -14.30 13.18 12.33
C CYS A 188 -15.24 13.69 13.43
#